data_AF-A0A936DSJ2-F1
#
_entry.id   AF-A0A936DSJ2-F1
#
_cell.length_a   1.000
_cell.length_b   1.000
_cell.length_c   1.000
_cell.angle_alpha   90.00
_cell.angle_beta   90.00
_cell.angle_gamma   90.00
#
_symmetry.space_group_name_H-M   'P 1'
#
loop_
_entity.id
_entity.type
_entity.pdbx_description
1 polymer ?
#
loop_
_entity_poly.entity_id
_entity_poly.type
_entity_poly.pdbx_seq_one_letter_code
_entity_poly.pdbx_strand_id
1 'polypeptide(L)'
;MSPEHASGSPVDGRTDIYSLGVVLHELLTGRLPNAGGHPIPADLARIVIKAISPDRGHRYQNAGEMLDDLRRRQEPRSIAVLPFQVFSPDPSDNYLGFGMASEIVTRISRIDELAVRPASAVKRYAGASIESLAAGREQQVDLVIEGSMQRGAGEWRVDVSLLQVGDGASLWADSFRLGETEIFRMQHEVVRQVAARLRLDIGSQQLLRLNRPTTLNAAAMNCYLRGTNHFSDRDPNLIDRAPCDQAIAELSKAVELDPDFAEAHAKLGYVMGYRAIWYGPDEPMIARAMEALDRAESLNPQLAEVPLARGMIKWSQYDGFQVEAAIEEIHRARRLDPHIAHFELAELYAHLGLEEWVEEMEQAIRLDPANDFLRSNRFRFYLFHGQLDEAVRTNLNLANHPFDDVFLAPGDDGGRADRLLVEDWRRNYPENGFLPSSRLSSMLCKGAWTRLWPPFPRFCSNAGSIRHTIIPRTPSRAFMRWPVAGRKLFTGCAPLSPRASPITQPSFTIPILPECAMSPSFGNSSLN
;
A
#
# COMPACT_ATOMS: atom_id res chain seq x y z
N MET A 1 -19.51 44.66 3.99
CA MET A 1 -18.20 45.22 4.41
C MET A 1 -17.66 44.39 5.56
N SER A 2 -16.35 44.23 5.67
CA SER A 2 -15.75 43.57 6.83
C SER A 2 -15.88 44.41 8.11
N PRO A 3 -15.78 43.80 9.29
CA PRO A 3 -15.85 44.52 10.56
C PRO A 3 -14.77 45.60 10.70
N GLU A 4 -13.58 45.38 10.15
CA GLU A 4 -12.48 46.36 10.19
C GLU A 4 -12.79 47.58 9.33
N HIS A 5 -13.31 47.37 8.12
CA HIS A 5 -13.74 48.47 7.25
C HIS A 5 -14.92 49.25 7.86
N ALA A 6 -15.86 48.56 8.52
CA ALA A 6 -17.01 49.20 9.15
C ALA A 6 -16.64 50.00 10.41
N SER A 7 -15.57 49.60 11.11
CA SER A 7 -15.10 50.25 12.35
C SER A 7 -13.95 51.25 12.15
N GLY A 8 -13.37 51.32 10.95
CA GLY A 8 -12.17 52.13 10.67
C GLY A 8 -10.88 51.57 11.28
N SER A 9 -10.85 50.27 11.60
CA SER A 9 -9.68 49.59 12.17
C SER A 9 -8.64 49.22 11.09
N PRO A 10 -7.36 49.00 11.46
CA PRO A 10 -6.32 48.60 10.49
C PRO A 10 -6.70 47.34 9.71
N VAL A 11 -6.57 47.39 8.38
CA VAL A 11 -6.91 46.28 7.48
C VAL A 11 -5.68 45.49 7.07
N ASP A 12 -5.85 44.20 6.84
CA ASP A 12 -4.82 43.30 6.27
C ASP A 12 -5.49 42.18 5.46
N GLY A 13 -4.73 41.17 5.02
CA GLY A 13 -5.29 40.07 4.22
C GLY A 13 -6.46 39.31 4.87
N ARG A 14 -6.63 39.40 6.20
CA ARG A 14 -7.78 38.79 6.90
C ARG A 14 -9.09 39.52 6.64
N THR A 15 -9.01 40.76 6.17
CA THR A 15 -10.12 41.59 5.71
C THR A 15 -10.64 41.10 4.34
N ASP A 16 -9.74 40.67 3.46
CA ASP A 16 -10.08 40.06 2.17
C ASP A 16 -10.68 38.67 2.35
N ILE A 17 -10.12 37.86 3.27
CA ILE A 17 -10.67 36.54 3.65
C ILE A 17 -12.12 36.64 4.13
N TYR A 18 -12.44 37.65 4.95
CA TYR A 18 -13.82 37.90 5.37
C TYR A 18 -14.72 38.19 4.16
N SER A 19 -14.28 39.06 3.26
CA SER A 19 -15.06 39.45 2.08
C SER A 19 -15.29 38.25 1.15
N LEU A 20 -14.28 37.42 0.95
CA LEU A 20 -14.40 36.15 0.22
C LEU A 20 -15.38 35.19 0.90
N GLY A 21 -15.33 35.06 2.24
CA GLY A 21 -16.26 34.24 3.00
C GLY A 21 -17.72 34.66 2.83
N VAL A 22 -17.98 35.98 2.78
CA VAL A 22 -19.32 36.53 2.51
C VAL A 22 -19.80 36.17 1.10
N VAL A 23 -18.94 36.30 0.09
CA VAL A 23 -19.26 35.93 -1.29
C VAL A 23 -19.52 34.42 -1.39
N LEU A 24 -18.69 33.59 -0.76
CA LEU A 24 -18.89 32.13 -0.74
C LEU A 24 -20.21 31.75 -0.06
N HIS A 25 -20.55 32.38 1.07
CA HIS A 25 -21.85 32.18 1.71
C HIS A 25 -22.99 32.52 0.75
N GLU A 26 -22.91 33.64 0.05
CA GLU A 26 -23.93 34.07 -0.89
C GLU A 26 -24.05 33.14 -2.09
N LEU A 27 -22.93 32.68 -2.66
CA LEU A 27 -22.93 31.69 -3.74
C LEU A 27 -23.56 30.36 -3.31
N LEU A 28 -23.33 29.93 -2.06
CA LEU A 28 -23.81 28.65 -1.55
C LEU A 28 -25.28 28.68 -1.12
N THR A 29 -25.77 29.83 -0.65
CA THR A 29 -27.11 29.94 -0.05
C THR A 29 -28.07 30.80 -0.88
N GLY A 30 -27.57 31.51 -1.89
CA GLY A 30 -28.28 32.52 -2.66
C GLY A 30 -28.55 33.82 -1.89
N ARG A 31 -27.99 33.99 -0.67
CA ARG A 31 -28.25 35.13 0.21
C ARG A 31 -27.04 35.53 1.05
N LEU A 32 -27.02 36.78 1.50
CA LEU A 32 -25.99 37.29 2.41
C LEU A 32 -26.05 36.59 3.80
N PRO A 33 -24.90 36.54 4.52
CA PRO A 33 -24.86 36.08 5.91
C PRO A 33 -25.87 36.82 6.79
N ASN A 34 -26.50 36.10 7.73
CA ASN A 34 -27.56 36.58 8.65
C ASN A 34 -28.96 36.80 8.03
N ALA A 35 -29.14 36.61 6.72
CA ALA A 35 -30.45 36.78 6.06
C ALA A 35 -31.34 35.51 6.07
N GLY A 36 -30.91 34.42 6.71
CA GLY A 36 -31.59 33.12 6.68
C GLY A 36 -31.59 32.49 5.28
N GLY A 37 -30.85 31.40 5.10
CA GLY A 37 -30.66 30.75 3.79
C GLY A 37 -30.77 29.22 3.85
N HIS A 38 -30.66 28.59 2.68
CA HIS A 38 -30.55 27.13 2.60
C HIS A 38 -29.36 26.62 3.42
N PRO A 39 -29.46 25.47 4.10
CA PRO A 39 -28.38 24.95 4.92
C PRO A 39 -27.15 24.68 4.06
N ILE A 40 -26.04 25.30 4.42
CA ILE A 40 -24.72 25.04 3.83
C ILE A 40 -24.31 23.60 4.22
N PRO A 41 -23.72 22.80 3.31
CA PRO A 41 -23.08 21.54 3.67
C PRO A 41 -22.15 21.72 4.88
N ALA A 42 -22.26 20.85 5.90
CA ALA A 42 -21.64 21.08 7.22
C ALA A 42 -20.10 21.25 7.16
N ASP A 43 -19.47 20.60 6.19
CA ASP A 43 -18.07 20.69 5.82
C ASP A 43 -17.67 22.08 5.28
N LEU A 44 -18.48 22.67 4.40
CA LEU A 44 -18.28 24.06 3.95
C LEU A 44 -18.67 25.07 5.00
N ALA A 45 -19.69 24.77 5.80
CA ALA A 45 -20.19 25.66 6.82
C ALA A 45 -19.06 26.03 7.78
N ARG A 46 -18.22 25.07 8.20
CA ARG A 46 -17.05 25.36 9.05
C ARG A 46 -16.09 26.37 8.40
N ILE A 47 -15.73 26.15 7.13
CA ILE A 47 -14.77 27.01 6.40
C ILE A 47 -15.35 28.42 6.22
N VAL A 48 -16.61 28.50 5.78
CA VAL A 48 -17.33 29.76 5.56
C VAL A 48 -17.50 30.51 6.88
N ILE A 49 -17.96 29.84 7.94
CA ILE A 49 -18.15 30.41 9.29
C ILE A 49 -16.82 30.93 9.84
N LYS A 50 -15.74 30.16 9.71
CA LYS A 50 -14.40 30.59 10.14
C LYS A 50 -13.93 31.81 9.36
N ALA A 51 -14.16 31.85 8.04
CA ALA A 51 -13.80 33.00 7.20
C ALA A 51 -14.60 34.27 7.54
N ILE A 52 -15.90 34.15 7.81
CA ILE A 52 -16.79 35.28 8.16
C ILE A 52 -16.85 35.58 9.67
N SER A 53 -15.97 34.97 10.48
CA SER A 53 -15.93 35.24 11.91
C SER A 53 -15.71 36.74 12.17
N PRO A 54 -16.51 37.41 13.00
CA PRO A 54 -16.27 38.82 13.32
C PRO A 54 -14.93 39.03 14.03
N ASP A 55 -14.47 38.04 14.79
CA ASP A 55 -13.19 38.07 15.49
C ASP A 55 -12.03 37.62 14.59
N ARG A 56 -11.04 38.51 14.42
CA ARG A 56 -9.84 38.28 13.61
C ARG A 56 -8.96 37.15 14.13
N GLY A 57 -8.92 36.92 15.43
CA GLY A 57 -8.17 35.82 16.03
C GLY A 57 -8.73 34.44 15.65
N HIS A 58 -10.03 34.38 15.38
CA HIS A 58 -10.73 33.16 15.01
C HIS A 58 -10.82 32.93 13.47
N ARG A 59 -10.41 33.91 12.65
CA ARG A 59 -10.32 33.76 11.19
C ARG A 59 -9.06 33.00 10.77
N TYR A 60 -9.01 32.61 9.50
CA TYR A 60 -7.76 32.21 8.85
C TYR A 60 -6.78 33.38 8.86
N GLN A 61 -5.52 33.11 9.21
CA GLN A 61 -4.51 34.16 9.32
C GLN A 61 -3.93 34.55 7.96
N ASN A 62 -4.06 33.67 6.97
CA ASN A 62 -3.66 33.90 5.59
C ASN A 62 -4.51 33.07 4.62
N ALA A 63 -4.48 33.42 3.33
CA ALA A 63 -5.24 32.72 2.30
C ALA A 63 -4.75 31.28 2.06
N GLY A 64 -3.49 30.97 2.39
CA GLY A 64 -2.93 29.62 2.31
C GLY A 64 -3.66 28.66 3.24
N GLU A 65 -3.89 29.03 4.50
CA GLU A 65 -4.64 28.20 5.45
C GLU A 65 -6.09 27.91 4.99
N MET A 66 -6.74 28.92 4.39
CA MET A 66 -8.09 28.73 3.84
C MET A 66 -8.07 27.84 2.60
N LEU A 67 -7.07 27.99 1.74
CA LEU A 67 -6.87 27.14 0.56
C LEU A 67 -6.58 25.69 0.97
N ASP A 68 -5.80 25.46 2.03
CA ASP A 68 -5.51 24.13 2.56
C ASP A 68 -6.79 23.46 3.08
N ASP A 69 -7.64 24.18 3.83
CA ASP A 69 -8.94 23.66 4.28
C ASP A 69 -9.90 23.38 3.11
N LEU A 70 -9.88 24.20 2.05
CA LEU A 70 -10.66 23.97 0.83
C LEU A 70 -10.13 22.78 0.01
N ARG A 71 -8.81 22.57 -0.03
CA ARG A 71 -8.17 21.43 -0.69
C ARG A 71 -8.41 20.13 0.06
N ARG A 72 -8.31 20.12 1.38
CA ARG A 72 -8.71 18.98 2.23
C ARG A 72 -10.15 18.54 2.01
N ARG A 73 -11.01 19.44 1.51
CA ARG A 73 -12.38 19.11 1.12
C ARG A 73 -12.45 18.40 -0.24
N GLN A 74 -11.55 18.71 -1.16
CA GLN A 74 -11.44 18.00 -2.44
C GLN A 74 -10.78 16.64 -2.28
N GLU A 75 -10.05 16.43 -1.19
CA GLU A 75 -9.47 15.14 -0.82
C GLU A 75 -10.52 14.25 -0.13
N PRO A 76 -10.53 12.93 -0.42
CA PRO A 76 -11.32 11.97 0.35
C PRO A 76 -11.02 12.10 1.84
N ARG A 77 -12.03 11.98 2.70
CA ARG A 77 -11.78 12.05 4.15
C ARG A 77 -10.92 10.87 4.55
N SER A 78 -9.83 11.15 5.24
CA SER A 78 -8.89 10.12 5.64
C SER A 78 -9.32 9.45 6.94
N ILE A 79 -9.30 8.12 7.00
CA ILE A 79 -9.79 7.35 8.15
C ILE A 79 -8.88 6.18 8.49
N ALA A 80 -8.62 5.97 9.79
CA ALA A 80 -7.94 4.79 10.31
C ALA A 80 -8.90 3.99 11.22
N VAL A 81 -8.82 2.65 11.14
CA VAL A 81 -9.58 1.76 12.04
C VAL A 81 -8.58 1.05 12.94
N LEU A 82 -8.52 1.44 14.20
CA LEU A 82 -7.54 0.85 15.12
C LEU A 82 -7.93 -0.58 15.50
N PRO A 83 -6.95 -1.46 15.79
CA PRO A 83 -7.24 -2.76 16.37
C PRO A 83 -8.07 -2.61 17.65
N PHE A 84 -9.14 -3.38 17.76
CA PHE A 84 -10.03 -3.27 18.91
C PHE A 84 -9.32 -3.84 20.14
N GLN A 85 -9.47 -3.17 21.29
CA GLN A 85 -8.91 -3.66 22.55
C GLN A 85 -9.72 -4.86 23.02
N VAL A 86 -9.09 -6.04 23.10
CA VAL A 86 -9.77 -7.27 23.53
C VAL A 86 -9.50 -7.51 25.01
N PHE A 87 -10.56 -7.49 25.81
CA PHE A 87 -10.57 -7.86 27.22
C PHE A 87 -11.18 -9.26 27.36
N SER A 88 -10.33 -10.29 27.18
CA SER A 88 -10.69 -11.69 27.33
C SER A 88 -9.68 -12.40 28.26
N PRO A 89 -10.11 -13.33 29.12
CA PRO A 89 -9.20 -14.19 29.87
C PRO A 89 -8.49 -15.23 28.98
N ASP A 90 -8.99 -15.48 27.77
CA ASP A 90 -8.39 -16.41 26.82
C ASP A 90 -7.49 -15.65 25.81
N PRO A 91 -6.17 -15.86 25.83
CA PRO A 91 -5.25 -15.24 24.86
C PRO A 91 -5.53 -15.64 23.41
N SER A 92 -6.24 -16.75 23.19
CA SER A 92 -6.63 -17.20 21.85
C SER A 92 -7.60 -16.24 21.16
N ASP A 93 -8.22 -15.30 21.89
CA ASP A 93 -9.11 -14.28 21.35
C ASP A 93 -8.38 -13.02 20.83
N ASN A 94 -7.08 -12.88 21.07
CA ASN A 94 -6.34 -11.64 20.74
C ASN A 94 -6.34 -11.29 19.23
N TYR A 95 -6.50 -12.29 18.36
CA TYR A 95 -6.63 -12.06 16.92
C TYR A 95 -7.89 -11.28 16.54
N LEU A 96 -8.95 -11.34 17.37
CA LEU A 96 -10.24 -10.72 17.07
C LEU A 96 -10.12 -9.21 16.92
N GLY A 97 -9.30 -8.56 17.75
CA GLY A 97 -9.16 -7.11 17.73
C GLY A 97 -8.64 -6.58 16.40
N PHE A 98 -7.55 -7.18 15.91
CA PHE A 98 -6.98 -6.87 14.61
C PHE A 98 -7.84 -7.40 13.45
N GLY A 99 -8.37 -8.62 13.56
CA GLY A 99 -9.21 -9.23 12.53
C GLY A 99 -10.48 -8.42 12.26
N MET A 100 -11.15 -7.92 13.30
CA MET A 100 -12.32 -7.04 13.18
C MET A 100 -11.97 -5.72 12.49
N ALA A 101 -10.89 -5.07 12.94
CA ALA A 101 -10.43 -3.82 12.33
C ALA A 101 -10.10 -4.02 10.84
N SER A 102 -9.39 -5.10 10.51
CA SER A 102 -9.03 -5.44 9.13
C SER A 102 -10.25 -5.64 8.24
N GLU A 103 -11.28 -6.35 8.72
CA GLU A 103 -12.49 -6.60 7.94
C GLU A 103 -13.34 -5.32 7.76
N ILE A 104 -13.37 -4.44 8.77
CA ILE A 104 -13.98 -3.11 8.64
C ILE A 104 -13.20 -2.27 7.60
N VAL A 105 -11.86 -2.27 7.64
CA VAL A 105 -11.02 -1.57 6.65
C VAL A 105 -11.34 -2.04 5.23
N THR A 106 -11.36 -3.35 4.98
CA THR A 106 -11.67 -3.94 3.66
C THR A 106 -13.06 -3.53 3.13
N ARG A 107 -14.02 -3.30 4.03
CA ARG A 107 -15.37 -2.87 3.64
C ARG A 107 -15.43 -1.37 3.36
N ILE A 108 -14.82 -0.56 4.22
CA ILE A 108 -14.83 0.90 4.08
C ILE A 108 -13.94 1.35 2.90
N SER A 109 -12.89 0.61 2.53
CA SER A 109 -11.99 0.95 1.41
C SER A 109 -12.71 1.04 0.06
N ARG A 110 -13.84 0.34 -0.08
CA ARG A 110 -14.71 0.35 -1.27
C ARG A 110 -15.59 1.59 -1.39
N ILE A 111 -15.41 2.58 -0.51
CA ILE A 111 -16.13 3.86 -0.54
C ILE A 111 -15.17 4.93 -1.07
N ASP A 112 -15.43 5.42 -2.27
CA ASP A 112 -14.53 6.31 -3.01
C ASP A 112 -14.28 7.64 -2.30
N GLU A 113 -15.22 8.12 -1.48
CA GLU A 113 -15.08 9.36 -0.72
C GLU A 113 -14.19 9.23 0.54
N LEU A 114 -13.66 8.04 0.84
CA LEU A 114 -12.82 7.78 2.02
C LEU A 114 -11.43 7.26 1.66
N ALA A 115 -10.40 7.98 2.09
CA ALA A 115 -9.03 7.48 2.06
C ALA A 115 -8.76 6.63 3.31
N VAL A 116 -8.90 5.31 3.18
CA VAL A 116 -8.78 4.38 4.31
C VAL A 116 -7.33 3.93 4.50
N ARG A 117 -6.81 4.02 5.72
CA ARG A 117 -5.50 3.45 6.07
C ARG A 117 -5.57 1.92 6.03
N PRO A 118 -4.61 1.23 5.36
CA PRO A 118 -4.63 -0.22 5.31
C PRO A 118 -4.45 -0.82 6.70
N ALA A 119 -5.03 -2.00 6.92
CA ALA A 119 -5.00 -2.68 8.22
C ALA A 119 -3.56 -2.88 8.74
N SER A 120 -2.59 -3.13 7.85
CA SER A 120 -1.17 -3.24 8.21
C SER A 120 -0.61 -1.97 8.87
N ALA A 121 -1.05 -0.77 8.46
CA ALA A 121 -0.54 0.50 8.96
C ALA A 121 -0.81 0.70 10.46
N VAL A 122 -1.95 0.16 10.91
CA VAL A 122 -2.48 0.28 12.27
C VAL A 122 -2.19 -0.95 13.13
N LYS A 123 -1.60 -2.01 12.56
CA LYS A 123 -1.31 -3.27 13.28
C LYS A 123 -0.40 -3.05 14.50
N ARG A 124 0.57 -2.15 14.38
CA ARG A 124 1.49 -1.77 15.48
C ARG A 124 0.76 -1.25 16.73
N TYR A 125 -0.48 -0.83 16.59
CA TYR A 125 -1.29 -0.32 17.70
C TYR A 125 -2.07 -1.42 18.44
N ALA A 126 -1.96 -2.68 18.00
CA ALA A 126 -2.54 -3.81 18.70
C ALA A 126 -1.85 -4.05 20.05
N GLY A 127 -2.65 -4.27 21.10
CA GLY A 127 -2.16 -4.60 22.45
C GLY A 127 -1.53 -3.46 23.24
N ALA A 128 -1.33 -2.29 22.63
CA ALA A 128 -0.79 -1.13 23.30
C ALA A 128 -1.93 -0.25 23.85
N SER A 129 -1.78 0.28 25.07
CA SER A 129 -2.67 1.29 25.64
C SER A 129 -2.40 2.63 24.95
N ILE A 130 -2.78 2.72 23.69
CA ILE A 130 -2.51 3.88 22.86
C ILE A 130 -3.69 4.83 22.88
N GLU A 131 -3.37 6.10 23.04
CA GLU A 131 -4.33 7.19 22.85
C GLU A 131 -4.71 7.26 21.36
N SER A 132 -5.95 6.91 21.03
CA SER A 132 -6.44 6.80 19.65
C SER A 132 -6.23 8.06 18.81
N LEU A 133 -6.31 9.24 19.42
CA LEU A 133 -6.03 10.51 18.75
C LEU A 133 -4.54 10.67 18.39
N ALA A 134 -3.63 10.17 19.23
CA ALA A 134 -2.21 10.17 18.92
C ALA A 134 -1.90 9.24 17.74
N ALA A 135 -2.50 8.04 17.71
CA ALA A 135 -2.42 7.14 16.57
C ALA A 135 -2.99 7.79 15.30
N GLY A 136 -4.13 8.48 15.40
CA GLY A 136 -4.72 9.23 14.29
C GLY A 136 -3.81 10.32 13.72
N ARG A 137 -3.13 11.07 14.58
CA ARG A 137 -2.13 12.07 14.15
C ARG A 137 -0.92 11.43 13.49
N GLU A 138 -0.40 10.34 14.05
CA GLU A 138 0.73 9.60 13.48
C GLU A 138 0.39 9.01 12.10
N GLN A 139 -0.83 8.49 11.95
CA GLN A 139 -1.36 7.99 10.67
C GLN A 139 -1.83 9.10 9.73
N GLN A 140 -1.73 10.37 10.13
CA GLN A 140 -2.14 11.53 9.34
C GLN A 140 -3.57 11.37 8.81
N VAL A 141 -4.52 11.04 9.68
CA VAL A 141 -5.94 10.88 9.32
C VAL A 141 -6.83 11.95 9.95
N ASP A 142 -7.96 12.23 9.29
CA ASP A 142 -9.01 13.12 9.80
C ASP A 142 -9.87 12.43 10.87
N LEU A 143 -10.06 11.13 10.71
CA LEU A 143 -10.99 10.31 11.48
C LEU A 143 -10.32 9.03 11.99
N VAL A 144 -10.70 8.62 13.20
CA VAL A 144 -10.28 7.34 13.79
C VAL A 144 -11.50 6.57 14.28
N ILE A 145 -11.58 5.29 13.91
CA ILE A 145 -12.47 4.33 14.55
C ILE A 145 -11.67 3.60 15.63
N GLU A 146 -12.16 3.67 16.86
CA GLU A 146 -11.65 2.89 17.98
C GLU A 146 -12.75 1.96 18.50
N GLY A 147 -12.34 0.92 19.23
CA GLY A 147 -13.30 0.06 19.91
C GLY A 147 -12.67 -0.86 20.94
N SER A 148 -13.52 -1.39 21.81
CA SER A 148 -13.17 -2.39 22.81
C SER A 148 -14.14 -3.55 22.76
N MET A 149 -13.63 -4.76 22.97
CA MET A 149 -14.37 -6.01 22.96
C MET A 149 -14.14 -6.71 24.30
N GLN A 150 -15.19 -6.90 25.08
CA GLN A 150 -15.11 -7.59 26.36
C GLN A 150 -15.89 -8.90 26.29
N ARG A 151 -15.23 -9.99 26.68
CA ARG A 151 -15.87 -11.30 26.76
C ARG A 151 -16.63 -11.45 28.08
N GLY A 152 -17.93 -11.66 27.99
CA GLY A 152 -18.81 -12.01 29.11
C GLY A 152 -19.13 -13.51 29.14
N ALA A 153 -20.12 -13.89 29.96
CA ALA A 153 -20.61 -15.26 30.02
C ALA A 153 -21.51 -15.59 28.81
N GLY A 154 -20.89 -15.98 27.69
CA GLY A 154 -21.59 -16.37 26.45
C GLY A 154 -22.00 -15.22 25.52
N GLU A 155 -21.63 -13.99 25.86
CA GLU A 155 -21.86 -12.80 25.03
C GLU A 155 -20.61 -11.93 24.95
N TRP A 156 -20.51 -11.15 23.88
CA TRP A 156 -19.52 -10.12 23.67
C TRP A 156 -20.18 -8.75 23.85
N ARG A 157 -19.55 -7.92 24.69
CA ARG A 157 -19.83 -6.49 24.71
C ARG A 157 -18.81 -5.80 23.83
N VAL A 158 -19.28 -5.07 22.83
CA VAL A 158 -18.41 -4.30 21.93
C VAL A 158 -18.81 -2.84 21.95
N ASP A 159 -17.89 -1.98 22.37
CA ASP A 159 -18.06 -0.54 22.33
C ASP A 159 -17.23 0.01 21.15
N VAL A 160 -17.82 0.87 20.31
CA VAL A 160 -17.20 1.43 19.11
C VAL A 160 -17.43 2.93 19.06
N SER A 161 -16.39 3.69 18.72
CA SER A 161 -16.47 5.15 18.57
C SER A 161 -15.79 5.63 17.29
N LEU A 162 -16.38 6.63 16.65
CA LEU A 162 -15.80 7.40 15.55
C LEU A 162 -15.41 8.77 16.06
N LEU A 163 -14.11 9.06 16.04
CA LEU A 163 -13.51 10.29 16.57
C LEU A 163 -12.94 11.14 15.44
N GLN A 164 -13.04 12.46 15.61
CA GLN A 164 -12.35 13.44 14.77
C GLN A 164 -10.98 13.79 15.38
N VAL A 165 -9.91 13.62 14.61
CA VAL A 165 -8.53 13.78 15.12
C VAL A 165 -8.19 15.24 15.44
N GLY A 166 -8.76 16.18 14.68
CA GLY A 166 -8.42 17.60 14.78
C GLY A 166 -8.76 18.26 16.12
N ASP A 167 -9.92 17.94 16.68
CA ASP A 167 -10.44 18.52 17.93
C ASP A 167 -10.82 17.46 18.98
N GLY A 168 -10.68 16.18 18.66
CA GLY A 168 -11.04 15.07 19.54
C GLY A 168 -12.54 14.81 19.66
N ALA A 169 -13.38 15.44 18.83
CA ALA A 169 -14.82 15.29 18.93
C ALA A 169 -15.27 13.86 18.60
N SER A 170 -16.12 13.26 19.44
CA SER A 170 -16.82 12.02 19.12
C SER A 170 -18.00 12.31 18.19
N LEU A 171 -17.92 11.82 16.95
CA LEU A 171 -18.97 11.95 15.95
C LEU A 171 -20.09 10.92 16.16
N TRP A 172 -19.72 9.78 16.71
CA TRP A 172 -20.60 8.66 17.01
C TRP A 172 -19.93 7.72 18.01
N ALA A 173 -20.72 7.15 18.90
CA ALA A 173 -20.34 6.04 19.76
C ALA A 173 -21.56 5.13 19.94
N ASP A 174 -21.33 3.81 20.00
CA ASP A 174 -22.38 2.82 20.20
C ASP A 174 -21.85 1.59 20.95
N SER A 175 -22.77 0.82 21.53
CA SER A 175 -22.46 -0.36 22.34
C SER A 175 -23.35 -1.53 21.94
N PHE A 176 -22.71 -2.62 21.55
CA PHE A 176 -23.38 -3.84 21.08
C PHE A 176 -23.21 -4.96 22.12
N ARG A 177 -24.29 -5.70 22.35
CA ARG A 177 -24.26 -7.00 23.04
C ARG A 177 -24.59 -8.08 22.02
N LEU A 178 -23.63 -8.95 21.75
CA LEU A 178 -23.67 -9.89 20.64
C LEU A 178 -23.39 -11.30 21.15
N GLY A 179 -24.12 -12.30 20.66
CA GLY A 179 -23.75 -13.70 20.88
C GLY A 179 -22.43 -14.05 20.22
N GLU A 180 -21.83 -15.18 20.62
CA GLU A 180 -20.53 -15.65 20.11
C GLU A 180 -20.49 -15.81 18.59
N THR A 181 -21.61 -16.19 17.96
CA THR A 181 -21.73 -16.33 16.50
C THR A 181 -22.16 -15.05 15.79
N GLU A 182 -22.65 -14.05 16.53
CA GLU A 182 -23.18 -12.81 15.98
C GLU A 182 -22.18 -11.65 16.01
N ILE A 183 -21.05 -11.83 16.71
CA ILE A 183 -20.02 -10.81 16.87
C ILE A 183 -19.59 -10.19 15.53
N PHE A 184 -19.54 -10.98 14.46
CA PHE A 184 -19.15 -10.54 13.12
C PHE A 184 -20.20 -9.66 12.41
N ARG A 185 -21.46 -9.70 12.81
CA ARG A 185 -22.50 -8.82 12.26
C ARG A 185 -22.24 -7.34 12.56
N MET A 186 -21.48 -7.05 13.63
CA MET A 186 -21.15 -5.67 14.01
C MET A 186 -20.39 -4.93 12.90
N GLN A 187 -19.60 -5.64 12.09
CA GLN A 187 -18.80 -5.04 11.02
C GLN A 187 -19.69 -4.27 10.04
N HIS A 188 -20.87 -4.80 9.73
CA HIS A 188 -21.82 -4.16 8.81
C HIS A 188 -22.47 -2.95 9.46
N GLU A 189 -22.81 -3.07 10.74
CA GLU A 189 -23.40 -1.96 11.48
C GLU A 189 -22.43 -0.78 11.57
N VAL A 190 -21.15 -1.05 11.87
CA VAL A 190 -20.10 -0.02 11.90
C VAL A 190 -19.97 0.66 10.54
N VAL A 191 -19.85 -0.11 9.45
CA VAL A 191 -19.74 0.46 8.08
C VAL A 191 -20.96 1.33 7.75
N ARG A 192 -22.18 0.86 8.07
CA ARG A 192 -23.42 1.60 7.85
C ARG A 192 -23.47 2.90 8.66
N GLN A 193 -23.08 2.86 9.93
CA GLN A 193 -23.05 4.04 10.79
C GLN A 193 -22.01 5.05 10.31
N VAL A 194 -20.81 4.61 9.94
CA VAL A 194 -19.77 5.48 9.37
C VAL A 194 -20.28 6.18 8.12
N ALA A 195 -20.85 5.44 7.17
CA ALA A 195 -21.45 5.99 5.96
C ALA A 195 -22.54 7.04 6.25
N ALA A 196 -23.46 6.71 7.17
CA ALA A 196 -24.56 7.60 7.54
C ALA A 196 -24.10 8.88 8.24
N ARG A 197 -23.12 8.77 9.16
CA ARG A 197 -22.60 9.89 9.95
C ARG A 197 -21.76 10.84 9.11
N LEU A 198 -20.99 10.29 8.17
CA LEU A 198 -20.20 11.06 7.23
C LEU A 198 -21.02 11.60 6.05
N ARG A 199 -22.31 11.20 5.95
CA ARG A 199 -23.23 11.58 4.87
C ARG A 199 -22.65 11.29 3.49
N LEU A 200 -22.01 10.13 3.35
CA LEU A 200 -21.40 9.70 2.10
C LEU A 200 -22.51 9.35 1.11
N ASP A 201 -22.34 9.75 -0.14
CA ASP A 201 -23.34 9.49 -1.19
C ASP A 201 -23.16 8.08 -1.75
N ILE A 202 -23.45 7.08 -0.91
CA ILE A 202 -23.31 5.69 -1.29
C ILE A 202 -24.57 5.26 -2.04
N GLY A 203 -24.42 4.95 -3.33
CA GLY A 203 -25.49 4.44 -4.15
C GLY A 203 -26.15 3.19 -3.54
N SER A 204 -27.46 3.01 -3.73
CA SER A 204 -28.22 1.94 -3.07
C SER A 204 -27.70 0.53 -3.34
N GLN A 205 -27.15 0.27 -4.55
CA GLN A 205 -26.54 -1.01 -4.88
C GLN A 205 -25.22 -1.26 -4.15
N GLN A 206 -24.41 -0.22 -3.96
CA GLN A 206 -23.13 -0.30 -3.23
C GLN A 206 -23.40 -0.51 -1.74
N LEU A 207 -24.38 0.20 -1.15
CA LEU A 207 -24.84 -0.06 0.23
C LEU A 207 -25.30 -1.51 0.44
N LEU A 208 -26.10 -2.06 -0.48
CA LEU A 208 -26.54 -3.46 -0.39
C LEU A 208 -25.36 -4.44 -0.41
N ARG A 209 -24.33 -4.17 -1.21
CA ARG A 209 -23.11 -4.99 -1.26
C ARG A 209 -22.29 -4.87 0.02
N LEU A 210 -22.10 -3.65 0.52
CA LEU A 210 -21.36 -3.39 1.77
C LEU A 210 -22.04 -4.04 2.99
N ASN A 211 -23.36 -4.18 2.97
CA ASN A 211 -24.15 -4.79 4.04
C ASN A 211 -24.29 -6.32 3.93
N ARG A 212 -23.81 -6.94 2.84
CA ARG A 212 -23.89 -8.40 2.71
C ARG A 212 -22.87 -9.07 3.64
N PRO A 213 -23.29 -10.08 4.42
CA PRO A 213 -22.37 -10.88 5.22
C PRO A 213 -21.42 -11.67 4.34
N THR A 214 -20.15 -11.71 4.75
CA THR A 214 -19.08 -12.48 4.09
C THR A 214 -19.33 -13.97 4.22
N THR A 215 -19.67 -14.41 5.43
CA THR A 215 -20.07 -15.77 5.77
C THR A 215 -21.07 -15.73 6.92
N LEU A 216 -21.94 -16.74 7.00
CA LEU A 216 -22.80 -16.99 8.17
C LEU A 216 -22.21 -18.06 9.11
N ASN A 217 -21.10 -18.70 8.73
CA ASN A 217 -20.40 -19.69 9.52
C ASN A 217 -19.34 -19.01 10.40
N ALA A 218 -19.65 -18.85 11.68
CA ALA A 218 -18.74 -18.23 12.64
C ALA A 218 -17.39 -18.97 12.79
N ALA A 219 -17.38 -20.30 12.67
CA ALA A 219 -16.14 -21.07 12.74
C ALA A 219 -15.23 -20.81 11.52
N ALA A 220 -15.83 -20.72 10.33
CA ALA A 220 -15.11 -20.34 9.11
C ALA A 220 -14.56 -18.91 9.21
N MET A 221 -15.36 -17.98 9.74
CA MET A 221 -14.93 -16.59 9.98
C MET A 221 -13.74 -16.52 10.95
N ASN A 222 -13.77 -17.27 12.05
CA ASN A 222 -12.65 -17.32 13.00
C ASN A 222 -11.35 -17.80 12.33
N CYS A 223 -11.42 -18.86 11.52
CA CYS A 223 -10.29 -19.34 10.73
C CYS A 223 -9.79 -18.28 9.75
N TYR A 224 -10.69 -17.60 9.03
CA TYR A 224 -10.33 -16.52 8.10
C TYR A 224 -9.61 -15.35 8.77
N LEU A 225 -10.10 -14.90 9.93
CA LEU A 225 -9.48 -13.80 10.68
C LEU A 225 -8.11 -14.20 11.24
N ARG A 226 -7.95 -15.42 11.76
CA ARG A 226 -6.63 -15.93 12.19
C ARG A 226 -5.66 -16.01 11.02
N GLY A 227 -6.09 -16.53 9.88
CA GLY A 227 -5.27 -16.60 8.68
C GLY A 227 -4.83 -15.22 8.18
N THR A 228 -5.74 -14.25 8.21
CA THR A 228 -5.44 -12.84 7.88
C THR A 228 -4.45 -12.22 8.86
N ASN A 229 -4.59 -12.51 10.16
CA ASN A 229 -3.67 -12.03 11.18
C ASN A 229 -2.25 -12.59 10.97
N HIS A 230 -2.12 -13.91 10.78
CA HIS A 230 -0.85 -14.57 10.47
C HIS A 230 -0.20 -14.01 9.21
N PHE A 231 -0.96 -13.83 8.13
CA PHE A 231 -0.40 -13.23 6.92
C PHE A 231 0.11 -11.81 7.15
N SER A 232 -0.53 -11.06 8.06
CA SER A 232 -0.11 -9.72 8.44
C SER A 232 1.07 -9.71 9.42
N ASP A 233 1.49 -10.86 9.98
CA ASP A 233 2.70 -10.99 10.81
C ASP A 233 3.96 -11.16 9.96
N ARG A 234 3.82 -11.37 8.64
CA ARG A 234 4.97 -11.45 7.75
C ARG A 234 5.75 -10.13 7.78
N ASP A 235 7.07 -10.25 7.88
CA ASP A 235 7.97 -9.14 7.61
C ASP A 235 8.46 -9.27 6.16
N PRO A 236 8.14 -8.32 5.26
CA PRO A 236 8.62 -8.34 3.89
C PRO A 236 10.14 -8.32 3.76
N ASN A 237 10.87 -7.89 4.80
CA ASN A 237 12.34 -7.83 4.81
C ASN A 237 12.99 -9.11 5.33
N LEU A 238 12.23 -10.03 5.91
CA LEU A 238 12.73 -11.31 6.43
C LEU A 238 12.27 -12.47 5.55
N ILE A 239 13.19 -13.39 5.28
CA ILE A 239 12.88 -14.67 4.60
C ILE A 239 12.31 -15.64 5.64
N ASP A 240 11.16 -15.30 6.22
CA ASP A 240 10.38 -16.19 7.09
C ASP A 240 9.05 -16.56 6.42
N ARG A 241 8.91 -17.85 6.12
CA ARG A 241 7.74 -18.41 5.46
C ARG A 241 6.66 -18.86 6.44
N ALA A 242 6.97 -18.99 7.73
CA ALA A 242 6.07 -19.53 8.74
C ALA A 242 4.74 -18.76 8.85
N PRO A 243 4.72 -17.41 8.80
CA PRO A 243 3.46 -16.66 8.85
C PRO A 243 2.54 -16.98 7.65
N CYS A 244 3.11 -17.19 6.47
CA CYS A 244 2.36 -17.58 5.28
C CYS A 244 1.84 -19.02 5.37
N ASP A 245 2.68 -19.95 5.84
CA ASP A 245 2.28 -21.36 6.00
C ASP A 245 1.14 -21.50 7.04
N GLN A 246 1.21 -20.75 8.15
CA GLN A 246 0.14 -20.67 9.15
C GLN A 246 -1.15 -20.05 8.58
N ALA A 247 -1.00 -18.98 7.80
CA ALA A 247 -2.14 -18.35 7.12
C ALA A 247 -2.84 -19.31 6.15
N ILE A 248 -2.08 -20.05 5.33
CA ILE A 248 -2.61 -21.06 4.41
C ILE A 248 -3.36 -22.15 5.17
N ALA A 249 -2.82 -22.63 6.30
CA ALA A 249 -3.47 -23.67 7.10
C ALA A 249 -4.83 -23.21 7.66
N GLU A 250 -4.90 -21.99 8.21
CA GLU A 250 -6.16 -21.44 8.75
C GLU A 250 -7.16 -21.11 7.63
N LEU A 251 -6.72 -20.50 6.52
CA LEU A 251 -7.58 -20.19 5.38
C LEU A 251 -8.11 -21.46 4.68
N SER A 252 -7.31 -22.53 4.64
CA SER A 252 -7.78 -23.85 4.13
C SER A 252 -8.92 -24.40 5.00
N LYS A 253 -8.79 -24.34 6.33
CA LYS A 253 -9.90 -24.71 7.24
C LYS A 253 -11.13 -23.83 7.04
N ALA A 254 -10.95 -22.53 6.76
CA ALA A 254 -12.06 -21.62 6.53
C ALA A 254 -12.91 -22.05 5.31
N VAL A 255 -12.26 -22.38 4.19
CA VAL A 255 -12.94 -22.82 2.97
C VAL A 255 -13.47 -24.26 3.06
N GLU A 256 -12.89 -25.11 3.92
CA GLU A 256 -13.46 -26.43 4.24
C GLU A 256 -14.75 -26.32 5.06
N LEU A 257 -14.79 -25.38 6.01
CA LEU A 257 -15.96 -25.13 6.87
C LEU A 257 -17.08 -24.39 6.13
N ASP A 258 -16.73 -23.51 5.20
CA ASP A 258 -17.69 -22.80 4.34
C ASP A 258 -17.16 -22.71 2.90
N PRO A 259 -17.53 -23.67 2.03
CA PRO A 259 -17.10 -23.69 0.63
C PRO A 259 -17.61 -22.53 -0.23
N ASP A 260 -18.58 -21.75 0.26
CA ASP A 260 -19.15 -20.58 -0.44
C ASP A 260 -18.58 -19.25 0.10
N PHE A 261 -17.59 -19.30 1.00
CA PHE A 261 -16.91 -18.12 1.57
C PHE A 261 -15.91 -17.51 0.57
N ALA A 262 -16.40 -16.68 -0.33
CA ALA A 262 -15.64 -16.12 -1.46
C ALA A 262 -14.34 -15.41 -1.03
N GLU A 263 -14.39 -14.60 0.03
CA GLU A 263 -13.27 -13.82 0.53
C GLU A 263 -12.17 -14.71 1.13
N ALA A 264 -12.54 -15.84 1.75
CA ALA A 264 -11.57 -16.82 2.24
C ALA A 264 -10.85 -17.52 1.07
N HIS A 265 -11.57 -17.86 0.00
CA HIS A 265 -10.97 -18.38 -1.24
C HIS A 265 -10.03 -17.37 -1.90
N ALA A 266 -10.44 -16.10 -2.00
CA ALA A 266 -9.61 -15.04 -2.58
C ALA A 266 -8.32 -14.85 -1.77
N LYS A 267 -8.43 -14.78 -0.44
CA LYS A 267 -7.28 -14.63 0.46
C LYS A 267 -6.38 -15.86 0.41
N LEU A 268 -6.93 -17.07 0.38
CA LEU A 268 -6.16 -18.31 0.25
C LEU A 268 -5.33 -18.32 -1.02
N GLY A 269 -5.93 -17.99 -2.16
CA GLY A 269 -5.23 -17.90 -3.44
C GLY A 269 -4.14 -16.84 -3.44
N TYR A 270 -4.42 -15.65 -2.89
CA TYR A 270 -3.43 -14.59 -2.76
C TYR A 270 -2.22 -15.01 -1.90
N VAL A 271 -2.46 -15.59 -0.73
CA VAL A 271 -1.39 -16.01 0.18
C VAL A 271 -0.56 -17.15 -0.42
N MET A 272 -1.20 -18.13 -1.07
CA MET A 272 -0.49 -19.21 -1.78
C MET A 272 0.40 -18.66 -2.90
N GLY A 273 -0.13 -17.75 -3.72
CA GLY A 273 0.65 -17.08 -4.78
C GLY A 273 1.84 -16.32 -4.21
N TYR A 274 1.61 -15.49 -3.18
CA TYR A 274 2.66 -14.72 -2.52
C TYR A 274 3.75 -15.64 -1.95
N ARG A 275 3.32 -16.70 -1.25
CA ARG A 275 4.20 -17.69 -0.62
C ARG A 275 5.10 -18.42 -1.62
N ALA A 276 4.56 -18.76 -2.78
CA ALA A 276 5.30 -19.44 -3.85
C ALA A 276 6.26 -18.49 -4.60
N ILE A 277 5.91 -17.20 -4.73
CA ILE A 277 6.75 -16.20 -5.40
C ILE A 277 7.94 -15.79 -4.52
N TRP A 278 7.70 -15.52 -3.23
CA TRP A 278 8.69 -14.84 -2.38
C TRP A 278 9.47 -15.76 -1.44
N TYR A 279 8.97 -16.94 -1.07
CA TYR A 279 9.60 -17.80 -0.06
C TYR A 279 9.96 -19.21 -0.53
N GLY A 280 10.02 -19.41 -1.84
CA GLY A 280 10.55 -20.63 -2.46
C GLY A 280 9.54 -21.32 -3.35
N PRO A 281 10.00 -21.84 -4.51
CA PRO A 281 9.10 -22.24 -5.57
C PRO A 281 8.32 -23.52 -5.28
N ASP A 282 7.01 -23.46 -5.58
CA ASP A 282 6.06 -24.57 -5.42
C ASP A 282 5.00 -24.46 -6.53
N GLU A 283 5.28 -25.08 -7.68
CA GLU A 283 4.41 -25.05 -8.86
C GLU A 283 3.03 -25.67 -8.60
N PRO A 284 2.88 -26.80 -7.86
CA PRO A 284 1.58 -27.28 -7.39
C PRO A 284 0.79 -26.26 -6.55
N MET A 285 1.47 -25.44 -5.74
CA MET A 285 0.81 -24.40 -4.95
C MET A 285 0.19 -23.30 -5.82
N ILE A 286 0.83 -22.93 -6.94
CA ILE A 286 0.26 -21.95 -7.88
C ILE A 286 -1.01 -22.46 -8.55
N ALA A 287 -1.04 -23.75 -8.93
CA ALA A 287 -2.27 -24.34 -9.48
C ALA A 287 -3.43 -24.27 -8.46
N ARG A 288 -3.17 -24.63 -7.21
CA ARG A 288 -4.15 -24.52 -6.11
C ARG A 288 -4.54 -23.06 -5.82
N ALA A 289 -3.61 -22.13 -5.95
CA ALA A 289 -3.88 -20.71 -5.81
C ALA A 289 -4.89 -20.24 -6.88
N MET A 290 -4.65 -20.60 -8.14
CA MET A 290 -5.54 -20.28 -9.26
C MET A 290 -6.92 -20.91 -9.09
N GLU A 291 -7.01 -22.16 -8.64
CA GLU A 291 -8.30 -22.82 -8.34
C GLU A 291 -9.09 -22.07 -7.25
N ALA A 292 -8.42 -21.63 -6.18
CA ALA A 292 -9.06 -20.83 -5.13
C ALA A 292 -9.53 -19.47 -5.67
N LEU A 293 -8.73 -18.80 -6.51
CA LEU A 293 -9.10 -17.53 -7.16
C LEU A 293 -10.28 -17.69 -8.11
N ASP A 294 -10.31 -18.76 -8.92
CA ASP A 294 -11.45 -19.08 -9.80
C ASP A 294 -12.73 -19.31 -8.98
N ARG A 295 -12.61 -20.04 -7.85
CA ARG A 295 -13.74 -20.27 -6.95
C ARG A 295 -14.24 -18.98 -6.33
N ALA A 296 -13.35 -18.13 -5.83
CA ALA A 296 -13.69 -16.82 -5.27
C ALA A 296 -14.43 -15.94 -6.28
N GLU A 297 -13.95 -15.87 -7.52
CA GLU A 297 -14.56 -15.09 -8.60
C GLU A 297 -15.96 -15.60 -8.95
N SER A 298 -16.15 -16.93 -8.97
CA SER A 298 -17.45 -17.54 -9.24
C SER A 298 -18.50 -17.20 -8.17
N LEU A 299 -18.06 -17.03 -6.92
CA LEU A 299 -18.91 -16.72 -5.77
C LEU A 299 -19.18 -15.22 -5.63
N ASN A 300 -18.14 -14.40 -5.85
CA ASN A 300 -18.21 -12.96 -5.76
C ASN A 300 -17.27 -12.27 -6.78
N PRO A 301 -17.79 -11.87 -7.96
CA PRO A 301 -17.00 -11.19 -9.00
C PRO A 301 -16.53 -9.77 -8.64
N GLN A 302 -16.91 -9.25 -7.46
CA GLN A 302 -16.60 -7.89 -7.02
C GLN A 302 -15.42 -7.83 -6.05
N LEU A 303 -14.72 -8.95 -5.82
CA LEU A 303 -13.52 -8.99 -4.99
C LEU A 303 -12.32 -8.49 -5.77
N ALA A 304 -11.76 -7.35 -5.35
CA ALA A 304 -10.59 -6.74 -5.96
C ALA A 304 -9.31 -7.56 -5.74
N GLU A 305 -9.28 -8.34 -4.68
CA GLU A 305 -8.16 -9.21 -4.29
C GLU A 305 -7.93 -10.33 -5.31
N VAL A 306 -8.97 -10.77 -6.02
CA VAL A 306 -8.86 -11.83 -7.03
C VAL A 306 -8.01 -11.38 -8.23
N PRO A 307 -8.38 -10.32 -8.97
CA PRO A 307 -7.56 -9.84 -10.08
C PRO A 307 -6.19 -9.33 -9.59
N LEU A 308 -6.08 -8.78 -8.37
CA LEU A 308 -4.77 -8.43 -7.80
C LEU A 308 -3.85 -9.65 -7.69
N ALA A 309 -4.34 -10.74 -7.10
CA ALA A 309 -3.56 -11.97 -6.95
C ALA A 309 -3.20 -12.60 -8.30
N ARG A 310 -4.14 -12.60 -9.27
CA ARG A 310 -3.86 -13.06 -10.63
C ARG A 310 -2.79 -12.21 -11.31
N GLY A 311 -2.86 -10.88 -11.18
CA GLY A 311 -1.87 -9.97 -11.73
C GLY A 311 -0.46 -10.27 -11.20
N MET A 312 -0.34 -10.47 -9.89
CA MET A 312 0.92 -10.87 -9.25
C MET A 312 1.45 -12.22 -9.78
N ILE A 313 0.60 -13.24 -9.91
CA ILE A 313 0.99 -14.55 -10.45
C ILE A 313 1.41 -14.43 -11.93
N LYS A 314 0.68 -13.64 -12.72
CA LYS A 314 0.99 -13.37 -14.13
C LYS A 314 2.33 -12.69 -14.33
N TRP A 315 2.67 -11.78 -13.42
CA TRP A 315 3.95 -11.08 -13.39
C TRP A 315 5.05 -11.87 -12.65
N SER A 316 4.97 -13.20 -12.66
CA SER A 316 5.98 -14.07 -12.04
C SER A 316 6.52 -15.10 -13.03
N GLN A 317 7.57 -15.79 -12.62
CA GLN A 317 8.17 -16.88 -13.39
C GLN A 317 7.20 -18.04 -13.69
N TYR A 318 6.09 -18.16 -12.94
CA TYR A 318 5.12 -19.24 -13.09
C TYR A 318 4.21 -19.11 -14.31
N ASP A 319 3.97 -17.87 -14.78
CA ASP A 319 3.19 -17.63 -16.00
C ASP A 319 4.05 -17.00 -17.11
N GLY A 320 5.39 -17.02 -16.94
CA GLY A 320 6.33 -16.49 -17.94
C GLY A 320 6.37 -14.96 -18.02
N PHE A 321 6.05 -14.27 -16.92
CA PHE A 321 6.00 -12.80 -16.85
C PHE A 321 5.09 -12.19 -17.94
N GLN A 322 3.81 -12.56 -17.95
CA GLN A 322 2.80 -11.95 -18.84
C GLN A 322 2.50 -10.51 -18.40
N VAL A 323 3.41 -9.59 -18.70
CA VAL A 323 3.39 -8.20 -18.22
C VAL A 323 2.08 -7.51 -18.57
N GLU A 324 1.64 -7.58 -19.84
CA GLU A 324 0.42 -6.90 -20.29
C GLU A 324 -0.82 -7.45 -19.56
N ALA A 325 -0.94 -8.77 -19.46
CA ALA A 325 -2.04 -9.42 -18.77
C ALA A 325 -2.02 -9.12 -17.25
N ALA A 326 -0.83 -8.99 -16.65
CA ALA A 326 -0.70 -8.59 -15.26
C ALA A 326 -1.18 -7.16 -15.01
N ILE A 327 -0.79 -6.21 -15.87
CA ILE A 327 -1.26 -4.82 -15.81
C ILE A 327 -2.78 -4.75 -15.97
N GLU A 328 -3.35 -5.50 -16.91
CA GLU A 328 -4.81 -5.55 -17.13
C GLU A 328 -5.58 -6.04 -15.89
N GLU A 329 -5.09 -7.11 -15.24
CA GLU A 329 -5.66 -7.64 -14.01
C GLU A 329 -5.50 -6.64 -12.85
N ILE A 330 -4.33 -6.03 -12.67
CA ILE A 330 -4.14 -5.05 -11.60
C ILE A 330 -5.03 -3.82 -11.81
N HIS A 331 -5.20 -3.34 -13.04
CA HIS A 331 -6.17 -2.28 -13.34
C HIS A 331 -7.62 -2.74 -13.10
N ARG A 332 -7.93 -4.02 -13.29
CA ARG A 332 -9.25 -4.57 -12.93
C ARG A 332 -9.46 -4.55 -11.42
N ALA A 333 -8.46 -4.88 -10.62
CA ALA A 333 -8.51 -4.74 -9.16
C ALA A 333 -8.84 -3.29 -8.77
N ARG A 334 -8.16 -2.31 -9.36
CA ARG A 334 -8.39 -0.87 -9.10
C ARG A 334 -9.78 -0.36 -9.48
N ARG A 335 -10.43 -0.97 -10.48
CA ARG A 335 -11.83 -0.63 -10.82
C ARG A 335 -12.82 -1.14 -9.78
N LEU A 336 -12.45 -2.15 -8.98
CA LEU A 336 -13.27 -2.73 -7.93
C LEU A 336 -13.00 -2.09 -6.56
N ASP A 337 -11.74 -1.75 -6.28
CA ASP A 337 -11.31 -0.98 -5.11
C ASP A 337 -10.28 0.06 -5.55
N PRO A 338 -10.61 1.37 -5.59
CA PRO A 338 -9.69 2.42 -6.05
C PRO A 338 -8.42 2.57 -5.19
N HIS A 339 -8.43 2.07 -3.96
CA HIS A 339 -7.34 2.23 -2.99
C HIS A 339 -6.38 1.04 -2.96
N ILE A 340 -6.61 0.01 -3.76
CA ILE A 340 -5.76 -1.18 -3.82
C ILE A 340 -4.73 -1.10 -4.95
N ALA A 341 -3.66 -1.88 -4.84
CA ALA A 341 -2.70 -2.20 -5.90
C ALA A 341 -1.77 -1.07 -6.39
N HIS A 342 -1.73 0.08 -5.71
CA HIS A 342 -0.83 1.18 -6.07
C HIS A 342 0.64 0.80 -5.96
N PHE A 343 1.03 0.04 -4.93
CA PHE A 343 2.42 -0.40 -4.78
C PHE A 343 2.79 -1.39 -5.89
N GLU A 344 1.90 -2.32 -6.20
CA GLU A 344 2.09 -3.39 -7.18
C GLU A 344 2.22 -2.83 -8.60
N LEU A 345 1.42 -1.80 -8.95
CA LEU A 345 1.63 -1.06 -10.21
C LEU A 345 2.92 -0.26 -10.19
N ALA A 346 3.24 0.41 -9.09
CA ALA A 346 4.49 1.15 -8.99
C ALA A 346 5.70 0.23 -9.18
N GLU A 347 5.67 -0.94 -8.54
CA GLU A 347 6.70 -1.95 -8.67
C GLU A 347 6.81 -2.46 -10.11
N LEU A 348 5.69 -2.83 -10.73
CA LEU A 348 5.67 -3.33 -12.11
C LEU A 348 6.17 -2.25 -13.09
N TYR A 349 5.68 -1.02 -13.00
CA TYR A 349 6.13 0.10 -13.84
C TYR A 349 7.60 0.43 -13.63
N ALA A 350 8.09 0.38 -12.39
CA ALA A 350 9.50 0.59 -12.09
C ALA A 350 10.38 -0.51 -12.72
N HIS A 351 9.95 -1.76 -12.73
CA HIS A 351 10.70 -2.84 -13.39
C HIS A 351 10.72 -2.71 -14.92
N LEU A 352 9.70 -2.10 -15.52
CA LEU A 352 9.63 -1.82 -16.95
C LEU A 352 10.37 -0.52 -17.36
N GLY A 353 10.77 0.31 -16.39
CA GLY A 353 11.38 1.61 -16.66
C GLY A 353 10.38 2.72 -17.04
N LEU A 354 9.11 2.56 -16.68
CA LEU A 354 8.01 3.49 -16.97
C LEU A 354 7.89 4.55 -15.87
N GLU A 355 7.92 5.85 -16.22
CA GLU A 355 7.92 6.95 -15.23
C GLU A 355 6.63 7.02 -14.39
N GLU A 356 5.54 6.39 -14.87
CA GLU A 356 4.26 6.24 -14.17
C GLU A 356 4.40 5.59 -12.79
N TRP A 357 5.50 4.85 -12.53
CA TRP A 357 5.78 4.29 -11.21
C TRP A 357 5.79 5.35 -10.10
N VAL A 358 6.22 6.59 -10.41
CA VAL A 358 6.34 7.68 -9.44
C VAL A 358 4.96 8.04 -8.89
N GLU A 359 3.98 8.24 -9.76
CA GLU A 359 2.63 8.62 -9.35
C GLU A 359 1.98 7.51 -8.51
N GLU A 360 2.12 6.26 -8.94
CA GLU A 360 1.59 5.10 -8.23
C GLU A 360 2.27 4.91 -6.86
N MET A 361 3.59 5.10 -6.77
CA MET A 361 4.32 5.03 -5.51
C MET A 361 3.89 6.15 -4.54
N GLU A 362 3.69 7.37 -5.05
CA GLU A 362 3.16 8.45 -4.22
C GLU A 362 1.71 8.18 -3.78
N GLN A 363 0.88 7.48 -4.58
CA GLN A 363 -0.45 7.05 -4.12
C GLN A 363 -0.34 6.02 -3.00
N ALA A 364 0.53 5.02 -3.15
CA ALA A 364 0.78 4.01 -2.11
C ALA A 364 1.24 4.67 -0.80
N ILE A 365 2.19 5.60 -0.86
CA ILE A 365 2.68 6.35 0.31
C ILE A 365 1.58 7.26 0.87
N ARG A 366 0.76 7.89 0.03
CA ARG A 366 -0.39 8.68 0.51
C ARG A 366 -1.36 7.83 1.32
N LEU A 367 -1.56 6.56 0.96
CA LEU A 367 -2.44 5.64 1.67
C LEU A 367 -1.83 5.10 2.97
N ASP A 368 -0.52 4.85 2.98
CA ASP A 368 0.20 4.39 4.17
C ASP A 368 1.48 5.23 4.41
N PRO A 369 1.31 6.48 4.89
CA PRO A 369 2.41 7.45 4.96
C PRO A 369 3.44 7.11 6.01
N ALA A 370 3.16 6.15 6.89
CA ALA A 370 4.02 5.72 7.96
C ALA A 370 4.74 4.40 7.65
N ASN A 371 4.60 3.85 6.44
CA ASN A 371 5.21 2.59 6.01
C ASN A 371 6.65 2.74 5.48
N ASP A 372 7.60 2.19 6.22
CA ASP A 372 9.02 2.22 5.84
C ASP A 372 9.35 1.40 4.59
N PHE A 373 8.62 0.31 4.35
CA PHE A 373 8.81 -0.50 3.15
C PHE A 373 8.48 0.30 1.88
N LEU A 374 7.38 1.05 1.87
CA LEU A 374 7.03 1.92 0.73
C LEU A 374 8.05 3.05 0.52
N ARG A 375 8.46 3.72 1.60
CA ARG A 375 9.48 4.77 1.53
C ARG A 375 10.82 4.24 1.03
N SER A 376 11.23 3.07 1.50
CA SER A 376 12.48 2.41 1.09
C SER A 376 12.43 1.98 -0.37
N ASN A 377 11.30 1.43 -0.83
CA ASN A 377 11.15 1.07 -2.25
C ASN A 377 11.09 2.29 -3.16
N ARG A 378 10.45 3.40 -2.76
CA ARG A 378 10.53 4.66 -3.51
C ARG A 378 11.98 5.10 -3.72
N PHE A 379 12.79 5.06 -2.66
CA PHE A 379 14.22 5.36 -2.74
C PHE A 379 14.94 4.41 -3.72
N ARG A 380 14.72 3.10 -3.59
CA ARG A 380 15.30 2.08 -4.47
C ARG A 380 14.91 2.28 -5.93
N PHE A 381 13.65 2.62 -6.21
CA PHE A 381 13.18 2.85 -7.57
C PHE A 381 13.86 4.09 -8.17
N TYR A 382 13.95 5.20 -7.45
CA TYR A 382 14.74 6.36 -7.90
C TYR A 382 16.21 6.00 -8.18
N LEU A 383 16.81 5.17 -7.34
CA LEU A 383 18.19 4.70 -7.53
C LEU A 383 18.34 3.86 -8.80
N PHE A 384 17.47 2.87 -9.02
CA PHE A 384 17.49 1.98 -10.19
C PHE A 384 17.24 2.70 -11.50
N HIS A 385 16.47 3.80 -11.47
CA HIS A 385 16.23 4.66 -12.64
C HIS A 385 17.30 5.74 -12.85
N GLY A 386 18.36 5.78 -12.02
CA GLY A 386 19.44 6.76 -12.12
C GLY A 386 19.04 8.18 -11.69
N GLN A 387 17.88 8.35 -11.05
CA GLN A 387 17.37 9.61 -10.53
C GLN A 387 17.95 9.90 -9.14
N LEU A 388 19.29 10.04 -9.09
CA LEU A 388 20.05 10.12 -7.84
C LEU A 388 19.70 11.32 -6.97
N ASP A 389 19.36 12.47 -7.59
CA ASP A 389 19.02 13.68 -6.85
C ASP A 389 17.65 13.54 -6.16
N GLU A 390 16.70 12.82 -6.78
CA GLU A 390 15.41 12.43 -6.19
C GLU A 390 15.59 11.41 -5.07
N ALA A 391 16.44 10.40 -5.30
CA ALA A 391 16.76 9.38 -4.30
C ALA A 391 17.35 10.03 -3.03
N VAL A 392 18.29 10.96 -3.18
CA VAL A 392 18.86 11.68 -2.02
C VAL A 392 17.79 12.51 -1.32
N ARG A 393 16.95 13.24 -2.07
CA ARG A 393 15.91 14.11 -1.47
C ARG A 393 14.87 13.32 -0.68
N THR A 394 14.46 12.16 -1.19
CA THR A 394 13.46 11.31 -0.54
C THR A 394 13.98 10.57 0.68
N ASN A 395 15.31 10.41 0.81
CA ASN A 395 15.96 9.67 1.90
C ASN A 395 16.44 10.57 3.05
N LEU A 396 16.56 11.90 2.88
CA LEU A 396 16.99 12.80 3.96
C LEU A 396 16.13 12.73 5.25
N ASN A 397 14.87 12.29 5.13
CA ASN A 397 13.95 12.10 6.27
C ASN A 397 13.99 10.70 6.89
N LEU A 398 14.65 9.72 6.27
CA LEU A 398 14.85 8.35 6.80
C LEU A 398 16.13 8.25 7.65
N ALA A 399 16.79 9.37 7.95
CA ALA A 399 18.09 9.47 8.63
C ALA A 399 18.19 8.79 10.03
N ASN A 400 17.07 8.28 10.57
CA ASN A 400 17.02 7.55 11.84
C ASN A 400 16.99 6.02 11.69
N HIS A 401 16.91 5.49 10.47
CA HIS A 401 17.12 4.05 10.24
C HIS A 401 18.54 3.81 9.75
N PRO A 402 19.32 2.93 10.42
CA PRO A 402 20.64 2.58 9.95
C PRO A 402 20.51 1.99 8.55
N PHE A 403 21.12 2.68 7.60
CA PHE A 403 21.24 2.32 6.19
C PHE A 403 21.89 0.95 5.96
N ASP A 404 22.39 0.33 7.04
CA ASP A 404 23.08 -0.95 7.03
C ASP A 404 22.13 -2.05 6.51
N ASP A 405 20.83 -2.06 6.81
CA ASP A 405 19.98 -3.21 6.47
C ASP A 405 19.39 -3.19 5.04
N VAL A 406 19.35 -2.04 4.36
CA VAL A 406 18.61 -1.90 3.08
C VAL A 406 19.41 -2.40 1.86
N PHE A 407 20.75 -2.47 1.97
CA PHE A 407 21.62 -3.18 1.01
C PHE A 407 21.99 -4.60 1.48
N LEU A 408 21.69 -4.94 2.72
CA LEU A 408 21.92 -6.26 3.29
C LEU A 408 20.67 -7.12 3.14
N ALA A 409 20.33 -7.52 1.91
CA ALA A 409 19.60 -8.77 1.79
C ALA A 409 20.49 -9.88 2.39
N PRO A 410 19.99 -10.74 3.30
CA PRO A 410 20.73 -11.88 3.81
C PRO A 410 20.77 -12.96 2.72
N GLY A 411 21.56 -12.73 1.68
CA GLY A 411 21.69 -13.63 0.55
C GLY A 411 22.66 -13.06 -0.48
N ASP A 412 23.81 -13.73 -0.60
CA ASP A 412 24.89 -13.51 -1.58
C ASP A 412 25.77 -12.26 -1.47
N ASP A 413 26.96 -12.43 -2.03
CA ASP A 413 28.23 -11.70 -1.83
C ASP A 413 28.21 -10.17 -2.00
N GLY A 414 27.07 -9.57 -2.40
CA GLY A 414 26.88 -8.12 -2.50
C GLY A 414 26.96 -7.41 -1.14
N GLY A 415 26.37 -8.00 -0.09
CA GLY A 415 26.38 -7.40 1.25
C GLY A 415 27.75 -7.32 1.93
N ARG A 416 28.73 -8.16 1.50
CA ARG A 416 30.11 -8.12 2.02
C ARG A 416 30.95 -7.01 1.38
N ALA A 417 30.80 -6.79 0.07
CA ALA A 417 31.58 -5.76 -0.64
C ALA A 417 31.23 -4.36 -0.12
N ASP A 418 29.95 -4.10 0.13
CA ASP A 418 29.46 -2.81 0.59
C ASP A 418 29.83 -2.53 2.06
N ARG A 419 29.81 -3.55 2.94
CA ARG A 419 30.31 -3.42 4.33
C ARG A 419 31.79 -3.06 4.39
N LEU A 420 32.63 -3.74 3.59
CA LEU A 420 34.07 -3.49 3.58
C LEU A 420 34.41 -2.08 3.08
N LEU A 421 33.66 -1.57 2.11
CA LEU A 421 33.79 -0.20 1.60
C LEU A 421 33.41 0.86 2.65
N VAL A 422 32.33 0.62 3.41
CA VAL A 422 31.89 1.53 4.49
C VAL A 422 32.87 1.50 5.67
N GLU A 423 33.38 0.33 6.03
CA GLU A 423 34.37 0.15 7.11
C GLU A 423 35.73 0.79 6.76
N ASP A 424 36.22 0.61 5.53
CA ASP A 424 37.45 1.23 5.05
C ASP A 424 37.32 2.77 5.03
N TRP A 425 36.17 3.29 4.62
CA TRP A 425 35.91 4.72 4.63
C TRP A 425 35.88 5.32 6.05
N ARG A 426 35.19 4.66 7.01
CA ARG A 426 35.17 5.07 8.43
C ARG A 426 36.58 5.08 9.04
N ARG A 427 37.43 4.14 8.64
CA ARG A 427 38.83 4.07 9.08
C ARG A 427 39.68 5.22 8.51
N ASN A 428 39.42 5.63 7.27
CA ASN A 428 40.24 6.62 6.57
C ASN A 428 39.78 8.08 6.80
N TYR A 429 38.54 8.32 7.26
CA TYR A 429 38.00 9.67 7.49
C TYR A 429 37.22 9.79 8.82
N PRO A 430 37.88 9.59 9.98
CA PRO A 430 37.23 9.49 11.30
C PRO A 430 36.55 10.78 11.79
N GLU A 431 36.98 11.94 11.29
CA GLU A 431 36.44 13.27 11.64
C GLU A 431 35.03 13.52 11.01
N ASN A 432 34.67 12.77 9.97
CA ASN A 432 33.41 12.91 9.24
C ASN A 432 32.44 11.78 9.60
N GLY A 433 32.12 11.63 10.89
CA GLY A 433 31.44 10.45 11.47
C GLY A 433 30.08 10.04 10.88
N PHE A 434 29.49 10.81 9.96
CA PHE A 434 28.27 10.44 9.24
C PHE A 434 28.32 10.95 7.80
N LEU A 435 28.70 10.07 6.87
CA LEU A 435 28.31 10.22 5.47
C LEU A 435 27.21 9.20 5.23
N PRO A 436 25.96 9.64 4.95
CA PRO A 436 24.90 8.70 4.64
C PRO A 436 25.34 7.94 3.39
N SER A 437 25.32 6.61 3.46
CA SER A 437 25.76 5.71 2.38
C SER A 437 25.06 6.00 1.05
N SER A 438 23.88 6.64 1.07
CA SER A 438 23.22 7.24 -0.11
C SER A 438 24.12 8.19 -0.91
N ARG A 439 24.95 9.00 -0.24
CA ARG A 439 25.87 9.96 -0.87
C ARG A 439 27.08 9.25 -1.45
N LEU A 440 27.57 8.20 -0.79
CA LEU A 440 28.68 7.37 -1.27
C LEU A 440 28.27 6.59 -2.52
N SER A 441 27.12 5.90 -2.50
CA SER A 441 26.59 5.15 -3.65
C SER A 441 26.24 6.07 -4.82
N SER A 442 25.66 7.25 -4.54
CA SER A 442 25.41 8.30 -5.54
C SER A 442 26.70 8.80 -6.20
N MET A 443 27.78 9.00 -5.42
CA MET A 443 29.08 9.43 -5.94
C MET A 443 29.78 8.34 -6.76
N LEU A 444 29.63 7.07 -6.37
CA LEU A 444 30.12 5.90 -7.11
C LEU A 444 29.39 5.74 -8.45
N CYS A 445 28.06 5.88 -8.49
CA CYS A 445 27.26 5.83 -9.72
C CYS A 445 27.50 7.03 -10.65
N LYS A 446 27.83 8.22 -10.12
CA LYS A 446 28.18 9.41 -10.94
C LYS A 446 29.57 9.36 -11.57
N GLY A 447 30.34 8.28 -11.39
CA GLY A 447 31.67 8.16 -11.99
C GLY A 447 32.69 9.19 -11.47
N ALA A 448 32.42 9.81 -10.31
CA ALA A 448 33.25 10.87 -9.73
C ALA A 448 34.52 10.34 -9.01
N TRP A 449 35.08 9.23 -9.49
CA TRP A 449 36.26 8.55 -8.94
C TRP A 449 37.51 9.45 -8.91
N THR A 450 37.64 10.36 -9.87
CA THR A 450 38.82 11.23 -10.04
C THR A 450 38.92 12.37 -9.03
N ARG A 451 37.85 12.67 -8.28
CA ARG A 451 37.88 13.68 -7.22
C ARG A 451 38.39 13.15 -5.88
N LEU A 452 38.48 11.82 -5.73
CA LEU A 452 38.82 11.19 -4.46
C LEU A 452 40.29 10.73 -4.36
N TRP A 453 41.07 10.62 -5.46
CA TRP A 453 42.48 10.18 -5.36
C TRP A 453 43.31 10.34 -6.66
N PRO A 454 44.63 10.65 -6.62
CA PRO A 454 45.59 10.38 -7.71
C PRO A 454 46.56 9.21 -7.40
N PRO A 455 47.10 8.52 -8.42
CA PRO A 455 46.61 7.27 -9.00
C PRO A 455 47.12 5.99 -8.30
N PHE A 456 46.36 4.89 -8.37
CA PHE A 456 46.89 3.54 -8.14
C PHE A 456 46.47 2.57 -9.27
N PRO A 457 47.41 1.83 -9.88
CA PRO A 457 47.13 0.76 -10.83
C PRO A 457 46.96 -0.60 -10.11
N ARG A 458 46.29 -1.55 -10.79
CA ARG A 458 46.26 -3.01 -10.51
C ARG A 458 45.27 -3.52 -9.45
N PHE A 459 43.99 -3.54 -9.78
CA PHE A 459 43.08 -4.57 -9.24
C PHE A 459 42.13 -5.22 -10.27
N CYS A 460 42.11 -4.72 -11.52
CA CYS A 460 41.40 -5.36 -12.62
C CYS A 460 42.36 -6.23 -13.44
N SER A 461 42.74 -7.40 -12.93
CA SER A 461 43.42 -8.41 -13.76
C SER A 461 42.92 -9.84 -13.56
N ASN A 462 41.89 -10.09 -12.76
CA ASN A 462 41.37 -11.45 -12.56
C ASN A 462 39.85 -11.64 -12.73
N ALA A 463 39.12 -10.65 -13.26
CA ALA A 463 37.76 -10.86 -13.74
C ALA A 463 37.79 -11.12 -15.25
N GLY A 464 37.79 -12.40 -15.62
CA GLY A 464 37.66 -12.84 -17.01
C GLY A 464 36.37 -12.32 -17.64
N SER A 465 36.52 -11.56 -18.72
CA SER A 465 35.56 -11.33 -19.81
C SER A 465 34.06 -11.25 -19.46
N ILE A 466 33.60 -10.08 -19.02
CA ILE A 466 32.27 -9.59 -19.38
C ILE A 466 32.49 -8.43 -20.37
N ARG A 467 32.38 -8.73 -21.67
CA ARG A 467 32.34 -7.70 -22.72
C ARG A 467 31.01 -6.96 -22.59
N HIS A 468 31.02 -5.82 -21.90
CA HIS A 468 29.95 -4.85 -21.98
C HIS A 468 29.98 -4.18 -23.36
N THR A 469 29.03 -4.53 -24.22
CA THR A 469 28.66 -3.70 -25.37
C THR A 469 27.83 -2.53 -24.84
N ILE A 470 28.51 -1.46 -24.44
CA ILE A 470 27.87 -0.17 -24.16
C ILE A 470 27.42 0.39 -25.52
N ILE A 471 26.12 0.40 -25.79
CA ILE A 471 25.55 1.19 -26.89
C ILE A 471 25.39 2.62 -26.36
N PRO A 472 26.16 3.61 -26.83
CA PRO A 472 25.95 5.00 -26.42
C PRO A 472 24.63 5.53 -26.98
N ARG A 473 23.76 6.04 -26.09
CA ARG A 473 22.57 6.82 -26.46
C ARG A 473 23.01 8.10 -27.18
N THR A 474 22.77 8.21 -28.49
CA THR A 474 22.68 9.49 -29.19
C THR A 474 21.32 10.15 -28.92
N PRO A 475 21.25 11.48 -28.76
CA PRO A 475 19.99 12.17 -28.50
C PRO A 475 19.28 12.49 -29.82
N SER A 476 18.29 11.70 -30.21
CA SER A 476 17.33 12.12 -31.24
C SER A 476 16.02 12.53 -30.59
N ARG A 477 15.86 13.84 -30.42
CA ARG A 477 14.53 14.48 -30.33
C ARG A 477 13.74 14.12 -31.59
N ALA A 478 12.75 13.26 -31.46
CA ALA A 478 11.65 13.18 -32.41
C ALA A 478 10.38 12.81 -31.64
N PHE A 479 9.49 13.80 -31.56
CA PHE A 479 8.14 13.72 -31.06
C PHE A 479 7.34 12.59 -31.73
N MET A 480 6.57 11.84 -30.96
CA MET A 480 5.24 11.41 -31.41
C MET A 480 4.27 11.39 -30.22
N ARG A 481 3.52 12.48 -30.07
CA ARG A 481 2.33 12.54 -29.22
C ARG A 481 1.27 11.61 -29.81
N TRP A 482 0.71 10.72 -29.02
CA TRP A 482 -0.54 10.02 -29.35
C TRP A 482 -1.74 10.86 -28.87
N PRO A 483 -2.72 11.19 -29.72
CA PRO A 483 -3.99 11.77 -29.27
C PRO A 483 -5.05 10.68 -29.05
N VAL A 484 -5.71 10.76 -27.91
CA VAL A 484 -6.97 10.08 -27.60
C VAL A 484 -8.12 10.85 -28.22
N ALA A 485 -8.88 10.24 -29.14
CA ALA A 485 -10.30 10.53 -29.42
C ALA A 485 -10.88 9.53 -30.45
N GLY A 486 -12.11 9.07 -30.20
CA GLY A 486 -12.76 7.99 -30.93
C GLY A 486 -13.64 8.36 -32.13
N ARG A 487 -14.24 7.28 -32.68
CA ARG A 487 -15.37 7.11 -33.61
C ARG A 487 -15.03 6.56 -35.01
N LYS A 488 -15.45 5.28 -35.17
CA LYS A 488 -16.12 4.62 -36.32
C LYS A 488 -15.79 5.10 -37.75
N LEU A 489 -15.37 4.16 -38.60
CA LEU A 489 -16.16 3.58 -39.71
C LEU A 489 -15.35 2.55 -40.53
N PHE A 490 -15.87 1.32 -40.58
CA PHE A 490 -15.90 0.35 -41.69
C PHE A 490 -14.85 0.39 -42.82
N THR A 491 -14.14 -0.73 -43.05
CA THR A 491 -14.36 -1.78 -44.09
C THR A 491 -13.06 -2.46 -44.54
N GLY A 492 -13.09 -3.80 -44.59
CA GLY A 492 -12.50 -4.56 -45.70
C GLY A 492 -11.03 -4.98 -45.62
N CYS A 493 -10.74 -6.13 -45.01
CA CYS A 493 -10.41 -7.36 -45.75
C CYS A 493 -10.24 -8.55 -44.79
N ALA A 494 -10.82 -9.68 -45.19
CA ALA A 494 -11.01 -10.91 -44.43
C ALA A 494 -9.77 -11.84 -44.45
N PRO A 495 -9.78 -12.95 -43.68
CA PRO A 495 -8.60 -13.60 -43.10
C PRO A 495 -8.07 -14.79 -43.92
N LEU A 496 -6.84 -15.22 -43.62
CA LEU A 496 -6.37 -16.58 -43.95
C LEU A 496 -5.83 -17.25 -42.69
N SER A 497 -6.47 -18.36 -42.30
CA SER A 497 -6.02 -19.31 -41.30
C SER A 497 -5.45 -20.57 -41.98
N PRO A 498 -5.03 -21.63 -41.25
CA PRO A 498 -3.67 -22.14 -41.23
C PRO A 498 -3.47 -23.42 -42.06
N ARG A 499 -2.22 -23.75 -42.41
CA ARG A 499 -1.85 -25.12 -42.80
C ARG A 499 -0.52 -25.54 -42.18
N ALA A 500 -0.54 -26.77 -41.67
CA ALA A 500 0.51 -27.41 -40.91
C ALA A 500 1.46 -28.24 -41.80
N SER A 501 2.75 -28.23 -41.39
CA SER A 501 3.74 -29.34 -41.38
C SER A 501 4.35 -29.88 -42.69
N PRO A 502 5.50 -30.59 -42.66
CA PRO A 502 6.73 -30.48 -41.84
C PRO A 502 8.04 -30.61 -42.68
N ILE A 503 9.21 -30.82 -42.03
CA ILE A 503 10.54 -31.25 -42.57
C ILE A 503 11.45 -30.03 -42.92
N THR A 504 12.68 -29.83 -42.43
CA THR A 504 13.83 -30.69 -42.04
C THR A 504 14.80 -29.89 -41.14
N GLN A 505 15.42 -30.52 -40.14
CA GLN A 505 16.63 -30.02 -39.48
C GLN A 505 17.86 -30.15 -40.40
N PRO A 506 18.93 -29.40 -40.12
CA PRO A 506 20.25 -30.02 -40.13
C PRO A 506 20.98 -29.84 -38.80
N SER A 507 21.46 -30.99 -38.34
CA SER A 507 22.38 -31.23 -37.23
C SER A 507 23.78 -30.71 -37.53
N PHE A 508 24.43 -30.12 -36.53
CA PHE A 508 25.89 -30.17 -36.40
C PHE A 508 26.24 -30.61 -34.99
N THR A 509 27.04 -31.67 -34.94
CA THR A 509 27.49 -32.40 -33.75
C THR A 509 29.01 -32.28 -33.66
N ILE A 510 29.54 -32.54 -32.45
CA ILE A 510 30.86 -33.15 -32.09
C ILE A 510 31.76 -32.19 -31.26
N PRO A 511 32.52 -32.64 -30.21
CA PRO A 511 32.51 -33.91 -29.47
C PRO A 511 32.46 -33.77 -27.92
N ILE A 512 32.03 -34.85 -27.25
CA ILE A 512 32.37 -35.19 -25.86
C ILE A 512 33.33 -36.39 -25.91
N LEU A 513 34.30 -36.43 -24.97
CA LEU A 513 34.88 -37.59 -24.23
C LEU A 513 36.43 -37.48 -24.08
N PRO A 514 37.08 -38.15 -23.09
CA PRO A 514 36.57 -39.10 -22.09
C PRO A 514 37.01 -38.90 -20.63
N GLU A 515 36.43 -39.72 -19.76
CA GLU A 515 36.73 -40.02 -18.36
C GLU A 515 38.20 -40.40 -18.07
N CYS A 516 38.66 -40.10 -16.85
CA CYS A 516 39.62 -40.92 -16.12
C CYS A 516 39.18 -41.07 -14.66
N ALA A 517 38.99 -42.31 -14.24
CA ALA A 517 38.68 -42.73 -12.87
C ALA A 517 39.95 -43.09 -12.08
N MET A 518 39.86 -42.96 -10.74
CA MET A 518 40.40 -43.83 -9.65
C MET A 518 40.92 -43.05 -8.41
N SER A 519 40.06 -42.96 -7.38
CA SER A 519 40.20 -43.38 -5.93
C SER A 519 41.58 -43.38 -5.19
N PRO A 520 41.65 -43.61 -3.85
CA PRO A 520 40.90 -43.07 -2.69
C PRO A 520 41.83 -42.69 -1.47
N SER A 521 41.21 -42.27 -0.35
CA SER A 521 41.64 -42.39 1.07
C SER A 521 42.46 -41.28 1.78
N PHE A 522 42.00 -41.00 3.01
CA PHE A 522 42.58 -40.51 4.27
C PHE A 522 41.66 -39.40 4.84
N GLY A 523 41.01 -39.51 6.01
CA GLY A 523 41.30 -40.28 7.21
C GLY A 523 41.57 -39.31 8.37
N ASN A 524 40.58 -39.15 9.27
CA ASN A 524 40.64 -38.58 10.63
C ASN A 524 41.13 -37.14 10.86
N SER A 525 40.29 -36.33 11.53
CA SER A 525 40.43 -36.11 12.98
C SER A 525 39.33 -35.20 13.52
N SER A 526 38.58 -35.75 14.48
CA SER A 526 37.84 -35.05 15.53
C SER A 526 38.73 -34.07 16.30
N LEU A 527 38.13 -33.02 16.87
CA LEU A 527 38.35 -32.60 18.26
C LEU A 527 37.39 -31.47 18.68
N ASN A 528 36.60 -31.83 19.70
CA ASN A 528 35.91 -31.06 20.76
C ASN A 528 34.80 -30.07 20.44
#